data_AF-A0A165H412-F1
#
_entry.id   AF-A0A165H412-F1
#
_cell.length_a   1.000
_cell.length_b   1.000
_cell.length_c   1.000
_cell.angle_alpha   90.00
_cell.angle_beta   90.00
_cell.angle_gamma   90.00
#
_symmetry.space_group_name_H-M   'P 1'
#
loop_
_entity.id
_entity.type
_entity.pdbx_description
1 polymer ?
#
loop_
_entity_poly.entity_id
_entity_poly.type
_entity_poly.pdbx_seq_one_letter_code
_entity_poly.pdbx_strand_id
1 'polypeptide(L)'
;MDRQLLMDYIVSATNLYGVVPYEKVAEIYTEQTGDRVSAEQVRMLARDSEEEMGLVRAESEFLAHDTVMQDNEADLYFGVTKGKAFYVPEAEELLQYRDGNYVEMTAQSQALGKFAKDRLGYSKGEVSDLLGWIRSAANEPAGDAFQNLIAALRTGNDTEKLDPDDFENLMRYAAHMYNHIRSWAHRGHTPYEMGEEILLGMPRPELEEDVQEKVDYILALTHLWGIAPVTKVREIYNQQNGTAHADSDFAAVLKDPSAAEWLDRGFVHVKGDRFIHEELLDPEQFDYYSKQANGKPYYVPDKEKLMLYVDADHYEVTAELTAFRKFAERKLFRGEEARAINWVDYAQYLAASNTTPAQAMGLLLDDEGIVFDDDQQANELIGLYFDMVNATRMWENRGHTPNELRGSGELKVLSGGASGTAGAGQQAVTEKAGRNDPCPCGSGKKYKKCCGK
;
A
#
# COMPACT_ATOMS: atom_id res chain seq x y z
N MET A 1 -47.73 -0.43 -25.00
CA MET A 1 -46.73 0.62 -24.75
C MET A 1 -47.28 1.60 -23.73
N ASP A 2 -46.87 1.42 -22.49
CA ASP A 2 -47.06 2.41 -21.43
C ASP A 2 -46.05 3.56 -21.64
N ARG A 3 -46.57 4.77 -21.89
CA ARG A 3 -45.71 5.94 -22.16
C ARG A 3 -44.86 6.28 -20.95
N GLN A 4 -45.42 6.27 -19.74
CA GLN A 4 -44.70 6.64 -18.54
C GLN A 4 -43.59 5.64 -18.24
N LEU A 5 -43.88 4.34 -18.39
CA LEU A 5 -42.87 3.31 -18.20
C LEU A 5 -41.69 3.47 -19.17
N LEU A 6 -41.96 3.73 -20.45
CA LEU A 6 -40.88 3.97 -21.41
C LEU A 6 -40.04 5.21 -21.07
N MET A 7 -40.67 6.27 -20.55
CA MET A 7 -39.94 7.45 -20.04
C MET A 7 -39.04 7.08 -18.85
N ASP A 8 -39.53 6.27 -17.93
CA ASP A 8 -38.74 5.82 -16.77
C ASP A 8 -37.54 4.97 -17.21
N TYR A 9 -37.69 4.13 -18.25
CA TYR A 9 -36.58 3.39 -18.86
C TYR A 9 -35.56 4.31 -19.55
N ILE A 10 -36.02 5.35 -20.25
CA ILE A 10 -35.14 6.35 -20.88
C ILE A 10 -34.29 7.02 -19.80
N VAL A 11 -34.92 7.57 -18.76
CA VAL A 11 -34.23 8.26 -17.66
C VAL A 11 -33.25 7.32 -16.96
N SER A 12 -33.70 6.11 -16.62
CA SER A 12 -32.88 5.13 -15.91
C SER A 12 -31.66 4.68 -16.71
N ALA A 13 -31.83 4.39 -18.00
CA ALA A 13 -30.72 4.01 -18.88
C ALA A 13 -29.73 5.16 -19.05
N THR A 14 -30.21 6.40 -19.21
CA THR A 14 -29.32 7.56 -19.28
C THR A 14 -28.54 7.77 -17.98
N ASN A 15 -29.17 7.59 -16.81
CA ASN A 15 -28.50 7.71 -15.51
C ASN A 15 -27.52 6.58 -15.19
N LEU A 16 -27.72 5.38 -15.76
CA LEU A 16 -26.81 4.24 -15.61
C LEU A 16 -25.62 4.30 -16.58
N TYR A 17 -25.82 4.79 -17.80
CA TYR A 17 -24.81 4.71 -18.87
C TYR A 17 -24.11 6.03 -19.18
N GLY A 18 -24.67 7.18 -18.78
CA GLY A 18 -24.21 8.51 -19.17
C GLY A 18 -24.55 8.82 -20.62
N VAL A 19 -24.19 7.94 -21.57
CA VAL A 19 -24.54 8.04 -23.00
C VAL A 19 -25.04 6.69 -23.51
N VAL A 20 -26.23 6.68 -24.13
CA VAL A 20 -26.89 5.44 -24.59
C VAL A 20 -27.60 5.63 -25.94
N PRO A 21 -27.38 4.74 -26.94
CA PRO A 21 -28.12 4.78 -28.20
C PRO A 21 -29.61 4.48 -28.00
N TYR A 22 -30.46 5.09 -28.84
CA TYR A 22 -31.91 4.85 -28.83
C TYR A 22 -32.26 3.37 -29.03
N GLU A 23 -31.49 2.68 -29.88
CA GLU A 23 -31.62 1.24 -30.14
C GLU A 23 -31.44 0.42 -28.87
N LYS A 24 -30.48 0.80 -28.02
CA LYS A 24 -30.20 0.03 -26.80
C LYS A 24 -31.30 0.18 -25.77
N VAL A 25 -31.87 1.38 -25.62
CA VAL A 25 -33.05 1.59 -24.75
C VAL A 25 -34.25 0.81 -25.27
N ALA A 26 -34.48 0.83 -26.59
CA ALA A 26 -35.56 0.08 -27.22
C ALA A 26 -35.43 -1.44 -27.03
N GLU A 27 -34.19 -1.96 -27.15
CA GLU A 27 -33.83 -3.35 -26.88
C GLU A 27 -34.16 -3.72 -25.43
N ILE A 28 -33.59 -3.01 -24.45
CA ILE A 28 -33.77 -3.28 -23.02
C ILE A 28 -35.26 -3.25 -22.65
N TYR A 29 -35.99 -2.19 -23.05
CA TYR A 29 -37.42 -2.07 -22.77
C TYR A 29 -38.22 -3.24 -23.38
N THR A 30 -37.95 -3.59 -24.64
CA THR A 30 -38.67 -4.66 -25.33
C THR A 30 -38.42 -6.02 -24.68
N GLU A 31 -37.16 -6.30 -24.30
CA GLU A 31 -36.77 -7.55 -23.68
C GLU A 31 -37.38 -7.71 -22.28
N GLN A 32 -37.37 -6.66 -21.48
CA GLN A 32 -37.82 -6.72 -20.08
C GLN A 32 -39.34 -6.62 -19.93
N THR A 33 -40.04 -5.92 -20.84
CA THR A 33 -41.49 -5.72 -20.74
C THR A 33 -42.31 -6.59 -21.69
N GLY A 34 -41.70 -7.10 -22.77
CA GLY A 34 -42.36 -7.78 -23.88
C GLY A 34 -43.09 -6.85 -24.86
N ASP A 35 -43.20 -5.55 -24.54
CA ASP A 35 -43.80 -4.53 -25.41
C ASP A 35 -42.77 -4.04 -26.43
N ARG A 36 -42.97 -4.35 -27.71
CA ARG A 36 -42.06 -3.92 -28.78
C ARG A 36 -42.08 -2.41 -28.98
N VAL A 37 -40.90 -1.79 -28.93
CA VAL A 37 -40.67 -0.38 -29.27
C VAL A 37 -39.49 -0.25 -30.24
N SER A 38 -39.55 0.71 -31.16
CA SER A 38 -38.44 1.02 -32.06
C SER A 38 -37.57 2.16 -31.54
N ALA A 39 -36.31 2.25 -31.99
CA ALA A 39 -35.41 3.36 -31.67
C ALA A 39 -36.01 4.73 -32.02
N GLU A 40 -36.72 4.84 -33.15
CA GLU A 40 -37.39 6.09 -33.55
C GLU A 40 -38.52 6.47 -32.58
N GLN A 41 -39.26 5.48 -32.06
CA GLN A 41 -40.29 5.76 -31.04
C GLN A 41 -39.67 6.25 -29.73
N VAL A 42 -38.55 5.67 -29.30
CA VAL A 42 -37.78 6.15 -28.14
C VAL A 42 -37.31 7.59 -28.38
N ARG A 43 -36.73 7.86 -29.55
CA ARG A 43 -36.23 9.19 -29.94
C ARG A 43 -37.31 10.24 -29.97
N MET A 44 -38.45 9.96 -30.61
CA MET A 44 -39.58 10.88 -30.67
C MET A 44 -40.10 11.19 -29.26
N LEU A 45 -40.27 10.17 -28.42
CA LEU A 45 -40.73 10.36 -27.05
C LEU A 45 -39.73 11.19 -26.21
N ALA A 46 -38.44 10.90 -26.32
CA ALA A 46 -37.40 11.64 -25.60
C ALA A 46 -37.37 13.12 -25.99
N ARG A 47 -37.52 13.45 -27.28
CA ARG A 47 -37.59 14.84 -27.77
C ARG A 47 -38.86 15.56 -27.36
N ASP A 48 -40.00 14.87 -27.42
CA ASP A 48 -41.30 15.47 -27.12
C ASP A 48 -41.49 15.72 -25.61
N SER A 49 -40.76 15.00 -24.75
CA SER A 49 -40.87 15.04 -23.29
C SER A 49 -39.53 15.36 -22.59
N GLU A 50 -38.59 16.03 -23.28
CA GLU A 50 -37.26 16.33 -22.72
C GLU A 50 -37.34 17.14 -21.42
N GLU A 51 -38.24 18.14 -21.36
CA GLU A 51 -38.48 18.95 -20.16
C GLU A 51 -38.99 18.12 -18.96
N GLU A 52 -39.68 16.99 -19.23
CA GLU A 52 -40.21 16.10 -18.19
C GLU A 52 -39.15 15.11 -17.68
N MET A 53 -38.09 14.85 -18.47
CA MET A 53 -37.05 13.86 -18.18
C MET A 53 -35.82 14.45 -17.47
N GLY A 54 -35.82 15.75 -17.18
CA GLY A 54 -34.81 16.41 -16.35
C GLY A 54 -33.43 16.49 -17.00
N LEU A 55 -32.50 15.63 -16.57
CA LEU A 55 -31.09 15.62 -17.00
C LEU A 55 -30.85 14.78 -18.26
N VAL A 56 -31.90 14.36 -18.97
CA VAL A 56 -31.77 13.66 -20.25
C VAL A 56 -31.71 14.69 -21.39
N ARG A 57 -30.79 14.49 -22.33
CA ARG A 57 -30.66 15.25 -23.58
C ARG A 57 -30.82 14.31 -24.78
N ALA A 58 -31.70 14.68 -25.71
CA ALA A 58 -32.06 13.86 -26.86
C ALA A 58 -31.29 14.31 -28.14
N GLU A 59 -30.07 13.81 -28.29
CA GLU A 59 -29.19 14.11 -29.42
C GLU A 59 -29.62 13.45 -30.74
N SER A 60 -28.92 13.72 -31.83
CA SER A 60 -29.28 13.17 -33.14
C SER A 60 -29.28 11.65 -33.19
N GLU A 61 -28.34 10.99 -32.50
CA GLU A 61 -28.10 9.54 -32.59
C GLU A 61 -28.16 8.80 -31.25
N PHE A 62 -28.19 9.52 -30.12
CA PHE A 62 -28.16 8.93 -28.78
C PHE A 62 -28.89 9.80 -27.77
N LEU A 63 -29.10 9.25 -26.58
CA LEU A 63 -29.47 9.97 -25.37
C LEU A 63 -28.19 10.21 -24.55
N ALA A 64 -28.06 11.38 -23.96
CA ALA A 64 -26.97 11.71 -23.07
C ALA A 64 -27.47 12.33 -21.76
N HIS A 65 -26.74 12.08 -20.68
CA HIS A 65 -26.92 12.80 -19.44
C HIS A 65 -26.36 14.22 -19.60
N ASP A 66 -27.06 15.21 -19.10
CA ASP A 66 -26.76 16.64 -19.31
C ASP A 66 -25.33 17.00 -18.87
N THR A 67 -24.84 16.41 -17.77
CA THR A 67 -23.45 16.58 -17.30
C THR A 67 -22.41 16.26 -18.39
N VAL A 68 -22.59 15.15 -19.12
CA VAL A 68 -21.67 14.76 -20.20
C VAL A 68 -21.63 15.80 -21.33
N MET A 69 -22.76 16.50 -21.54
CA MET A 69 -22.89 17.51 -22.58
C MET A 69 -22.38 18.88 -22.12
N GLN A 70 -22.54 19.24 -20.85
CA GLN A 70 -22.10 20.52 -20.30
C GLN A 70 -20.58 20.68 -20.30
N ASP A 71 -19.85 19.60 -20.04
CA ASP A 71 -18.38 19.63 -19.96
C ASP A 71 -17.70 19.42 -21.34
N ASN A 72 -18.48 19.30 -22.42
CA ASN A 72 -18.01 18.97 -23.77
C ASN A 72 -17.16 17.68 -23.80
N GLU A 73 -17.51 16.73 -22.92
CA GLU A 73 -16.78 15.48 -22.68
C GLU A 73 -17.33 14.30 -23.50
N ALA A 74 -18.39 14.52 -24.29
CA ALA A 74 -19.01 13.47 -25.09
C ALA A 74 -17.97 12.68 -25.92
N ASP A 75 -17.02 13.37 -26.56
CA ASP A 75 -15.94 12.73 -27.34
C ASP A 75 -15.03 11.83 -26.48
N LEU A 76 -14.74 12.23 -25.24
CA LEU A 76 -13.96 11.44 -24.29
C LEU A 76 -14.74 10.18 -23.87
N TYR A 77 -16.00 10.34 -23.50
CA TYR A 77 -16.89 9.22 -23.17
C TYR A 77 -17.00 8.22 -24.34
N PHE A 78 -17.18 8.69 -25.57
CA PHE A 78 -17.20 7.82 -26.73
C PHE A 78 -15.87 7.10 -26.95
N GLY A 79 -14.75 7.76 -26.65
CA GLY A 79 -13.42 7.16 -26.67
C GLY A 79 -13.28 6.01 -25.68
N VAL A 80 -13.53 6.27 -24.38
CA VAL A 80 -13.29 5.29 -23.30
C VAL A 80 -14.30 4.15 -23.28
N THR A 81 -15.52 4.39 -23.73
CA THR A 81 -16.57 3.35 -23.79
C THR A 81 -16.55 2.55 -25.09
N LYS A 82 -15.65 2.86 -26.03
CA LYS A 82 -15.60 2.23 -27.35
C LYS A 82 -15.31 0.73 -27.25
N GLY A 83 -16.19 -0.09 -27.81
CA GLY A 83 -16.03 -1.55 -27.81
C GLY A 83 -16.37 -2.24 -26.49
N LYS A 84 -16.70 -1.49 -25.43
CA LYS A 84 -17.26 -2.04 -24.19
C LYS A 84 -18.71 -2.50 -24.44
N ALA A 85 -19.10 -3.65 -23.91
CA ALA A 85 -20.48 -4.10 -23.91
C ALA A 85 -21.29 -3.32 -22.85
N PHE A 86 -22.60 -3.26 -23.00
CA PHE A 86 -23.47 -2.72 -21.96
C PHE A 86 -23.76 -3.79 -20.91
N TYR A 87 -23.57 -3.44 -19.64
CA TYR A 87 -24.20 -4.16 -18.54
C TYR A 87 -25.70 -3.91 -18.56
N VAL A 88 -26.52 -4.96 -18.61
CA VAL A 88 -27.99 -4.83 -18.56
C VAL A 88 -28.48 -5.48 -17.26
N PRO A 89 -28.86 -4.68 -16.24
CA PRO A 89 -29.42 -5.20 -15.00
C PRO A 89 -30.85 -5.70 -15.18
N GLU A 90 -31.38 -6.38 -14.16
CA GLU A 90 -32.81 -6.70 -14.08
C GLU A 90 -33.66 -5.42 -14.05
N ALA A 91 -34.93 -5.51 -14.46
CA ALA A 91 -35.81 -4.35 -14.59
C ALA A 91 -35.97 -3.56 -13.28
N GLU A 92 -36.10 -4.26 -12.15
CA GLU A 92 -36.26 -3.64 -10.84
C GLU A 92 -35.03 -2.84 -10.41
N GLU A 93 -33.83 -3.30 -10.77
CA GLU A 93 -32.57 -2.61 -10.52
C GLU A 93 -32.39 -1.43 -11.46
N LEU A 94 -32.65 -1.61 -12.77
CA LEU A 94 -32.56 -0.53 -13.74
C LEU A 94 -33.44 0.65 -13.32
N LEU A 95 -34.68 0.39 -12.94
CA LEU A 95 -35.65 1.43 -12.59
C LEU A 95 -35.29 2.18 -11.29
N GLN A 96 -34.37 1.68 -10.46
CA GLN A 96 -33.83 2.48 -9.34
C GLN A 96 -33.08 3.71 -9.83
N TYR A 97 -32.39 3.61 -10.98
CA TYR A 97 -31.65 4.71 -11.60
C TYR A 97 -32.56 5.83 -12.14
N ARG A 98 -33.89 5.69 -12.06
CA ARG A 98 -34.80 6.83 -12.25
C ARG A 98 -34.48 7.96 -11.27
N ASP A 99 -34.02 7.62 -10.07
CA ASP A 99 -33.36 8.59 -9.18
C ASP A 99 -31.91 8.76 -9.61
N GLY A 100 -31.56 9.94 -10.13
CA GLY A 100 -30.19 10.26 -10.54
C GLY A 100 -29.17 10.23 -9.39
N ASN A 101 -29.62 10.29 -8.14
CA ASN A 101 -28.78 10.18 -6.94
C ASN A 101 -28.71 8.75 -6.38
N TYR A 102 -29.34 7.78 -7.04
CA TYR A 102 -29.27 6.39 -6.63
C TYR A 102 -27.82 5.90 -6.60
N VAL A 103 -27.45 5.27 -5.49
CA VAL A 103 -26.18 4.57 -5.30
C VAL A 103 -26.50 3.18 -4.75
N GLU A 104 -25.88 2.17 -5.34
CA GLU A 104 -26.08 0.78 -4.99
C GLU A 104 -25.52 0.53 -3.59
N MET A 105 -26.37 0.02 -2.70
CA MET A 105 -26.00 -0.32 -1.32
C MET A 105 -25.34 -1.70 -1.25
N THR A 106 -24.24 -1.86 -2.00
CA THR A 106 -23.37 -3.04 -1.96
C THR A 106 -22.75 -3.22 -0.56
N ALA A 107 -22.12 -4.37 -0.31
CA ALA A 107 -21.41 -4.59 0.95
C ALA A 107 -20.32 -3.51 1.19
N GLN A 108 -19.68 -3.03 0.12
CA GLN A 108 -18.63 -2.02 0.14
C GLN A 108 -19.19 -0.62 0.43
N SER A 109 -20.29 -0.23 -0.22
CA SER A 109 -20.98 1.04 0.07
C SER A 109 -21.49 1.08 1.52
N GLN A 110 -22.00 -0.05 2.02
CA GLN A 110 -22.43 -0.18 3.42
C GLN A 110 -21.26 -0.10 4.40
N ALA A 111 -20.12 -0.74 4.08
CA ALA A 111 -18.92 -0.69 4.92
C ALA A 111 -18.37 0.73 5.02
N LEU A 112 -18.25 1.45 3.89
CA LEU A 112 -17.86 2.85 3.88
C LEU A 112 -18.85 3.71 4.68
N GLY A 113 -20.15 3.54 4.46
CA GLY A 113 -21.17 4.31 5.18
C GLY A 113 -21.13 4.06 6.70
N LYS A 114 -20.86 2.82 7.13
CA LYS A 114 -20.66 2.47 8.54
C LYS A 114 -19.42 3.15 9.09
N PHE A 115 -18.28 3.07 8.40
CA PHE A 115 -17.04 3.72 8.82
C PHE A 115 -17.20 5.24 8.94
N ALA A 116 -17.71 5.89 7.89
CA ALA A 116 -17.94 7.34 7.89
C ALA A 116 -18.86 7.78 9.04
N LYS A 117 -19.90 7.00 9.35
CA LYS A 117 -20.81 7.31 10.45
C LYS A 117 -20.20 7.04 11.83
N ASP A 118 -19.69 5.84 12.06
CA ASP A 118 -19.32 5.36 13.38
C ASP A 118 -17.95 5.92 13.82
N ARG A 119 -17.00 6.04 12.88
CA ARG A 119 -15.63 6.52 13.13
C ARG A 119 -15.49 8.01 12.87
N LEU A 120 -15.95 8.49 11.71
CA LEU A 120 -15.79 9.90 11.31
C LEU A 120 -16.94 10.81 11.81
N GLY A 121 -18.00 10.23 12.37
CA GLY A 121 -19.13 10.97 12.93
C GLY A 121 -20.07 11.59 11.89
N TYR A 122 -20.04 11.12 10.64
CA TYR A 122 -20.87 11.70 9.57
C TYR A 122 -22.35 11.46 9.84
N SER A 123 -23.15 12.49 9.61
CA SER A 123 -24.61 12.38 9.57
C SER A 123 -25.06 11.52 8.38
N LYS A 124 -26.32 11.10 8.39
CA LYS A 124 -26.89 10.34 7.26
C LYS A 124 -26.82 11.12 5.94
N GLY A 125 -26.93 12.45 5.98
CA GLY A 125 -26.80 13.30 4.79
C GLY A 125 -25.38 13.28 4.25
N GLU A 126 -24.40 13.52 5.11
CA GLU A 126 -22.97 13.50 4.74
C GLU A 126 -22.52 12.13 4.22
N VAL A 127 -23.03 11.03 4.78
CA VAL A 127 -22.79 9.69 4.21
C VAL A 127 -23.40 9.58 2.80
N SER A 128 -24.62 10.06 2.60
CA SER A 128 -25.25 10.04 1.26
C SER A 128 -24.46 10.85 0.24
N ASP A 129 -23.98 12.03 0.64
CA ASP A 129 -23.18 12.91 -0.22
C ASP A 129 -21.83 12.27 -0.55
N LEU A 130 -21.16 11.66 0.43
CA LEU A 130 -19.92 10.91 0.25
C LEU A 130 -20.08 9.78 -0.78
N LEU A 131 -21.12 8.96 -0.64
CA LEU A 131 -21.42 7.88 -1.59
C LEU A 131 -21.68 8.44 -3.00
N GLY A 132 -22.39 9.57 -3.09
CA GLY A 132 -22.66 10.27 -4.36
C GLY A 132 -21.38 10.79 -5.02
N TRP A 133 -20.45 11.39 -4.27
CA TRP A 133 -19.18 11.88 -4.81
C TRP A 133 -18.32 10.74 -5.36
N ILE A 134 -18.25 9.61 -4.66
CA ILE A 134 -17.49 8.44 -5.15
C ILE A 134 -18.11 7.89 -6.44
N ARG A 135 -19.45 7.86 -6.54
CA ARG A 135 -20.14 7.51 -7.79
C ARG A 135 -19.82 8.50 -8.91
N SER A 136 -19.81 9.80 -8.61
CA SER A 136 -19.42 10.83 -9.59
C SER A 136 -17.97 10.62 -10.05
N ALA A 137 -17.05 10.28 -9.14
CA ALA A 137 -15.67 9.98 -9.48
C ALA A 137 -15.55 8.77 -10.41
N ALA A 138 -16.37 7.74 -10.21
CA ALA A 138 -16.37 6.55 -11.06
C ALA A 138 -16.93 6.81 -12.47
N ASN A 139 -17.74 7.85 -12.62
CA ASN A 139 -18.29 8.27 -13.91
C ASN A 139 -17.30 9.07 -14.74
N GLU A 140 -16.34 9.75 -14.10
CA GLU A 140 -15.34 10.59 -14.75
C GLU A 140 -14.55 9.81 -15.83
N PRO A 141 -14.66 10.19 -17.12
CA PRO A 141 -14.05 9.46 -18.23
C PRO A 141 -12.58 9.83 -18.42
N ALA A 142 -12.15 10.97 -17.88
CA ALA A 142 -10.79 11.46 -18.02
C ALA A 142 -9.94 11.16 -16.78
N GLY A 143 -8.63 11.22 -16.94
CA GLY A 143 -7.69 11.11 -15.82
C GLY A 143 -7.50 9.69 -15.29
N ASP A 144 -6.81 9.64 -14.16
CA ASP A 144 -6.47 8.41 -13.45
C ASP A 144 -7.53 8.14 -12.37
N ALA A 145 -8.01 6.89 -12.27
CA ALA A 145 -9.10 6.52 -11.37
C ALA A 145 -8.80 6.87 -9.90
N PHE A 146 -7.55 6.69 -9.47
CA PHE A 146 -7.13 7.02 -8.12
C PHE A 146 -7.11 8.54 -7.90
N GLN A 147 -6.67 9.33 -8.89
CA GLN A 147 -6.77 10.79 -8.82
C GLN A 147 -8.21 11.30 -8.80
N ASN A 148 -9.10 10.70 -9.58
CA ASN A 148 -10.53 11.07 -9.60
C ASN A 148 -11.16 10.82 -8.23
N LEU A 149 -10.83 9.68 -7.60
CA LEU A 149 -11.27 9.37 -6.24
C LEU A 149 -10.74 10.37 -5.21
N ILE A 150 -9.44 10.70 -5.26
CA ILE A 150 -8.85 11.70 -4.36
C ILE A 150 -9.54 13.06 -4.53
N ALA A 151 -9.75 13.49 -5.77
CA ALA A 151 -10.40 14.75 -6.08
C ALA A 151 -11.81 14.80 -5.46
N ALA A 152 -12.62 13.76 -5.68
CA ALA A 152 -13.97 13.67 -5.13
C ALA A 152 -14.01 13.70 -3.60
N LEU A 153 -13.10 12.99 -2.93
CA LEU A 153 -13.02 12.99 -1.46
C LEU A 153 -12.61 14.36 -0.89
N ARG A 154 -11.84 15.15 -1.64
CA ARG A 154 -11.46 16.52 -1.27
C ARG A 154 -12.55 17.55 -1.54
N THR A 155 -13.43 17.32 -2.52
CA THR A 155 -14.49 18.27 -2.89
C THR A 155 -15.52 18.45 -1.78
N GLY A 156 -15.83 17.38 -1.05
CA GLY A 156 -17.02 17.33 -0.21
C GLY A 156 -16.81 17.39 1.29
N ASN A 157 -15.58 17.21 1.77
CA ASN A 157 -15.32 16.97 3.20
C ASN A 157 -14.16 17.80 3.72
N ASP A 158 -14.19 18.08 5.02
CA ASP A 158 -13.05 18.54 5.82
C ASP A 158 -11.98 17.41 5.95
N THR A 159 -11.66 16.70 4.87
CA THR A 159 -10.66 15.62 4.85
C THR A 159 -9.29 16.10 5.33
N GLU A 160 -8.98 17.37 5.12
CA GLU A 160 -7.77 18.02 5.65
C GLU A 160 -7.71 18.07 7.19
N LYS A 161 -8.84 17.89 7.88
CA LYS A 161 -8.93 17.85 9.34
C LYS A 161 -8.89 16.43 9.91
N LEU A 162 -8.99 15.42 9.06
CA LEU A 162 -8.84 14.03 9.50
C LEU A 162 -7.40 13.78 9.89
N ASP A 163 -7.19 12.94 10.91
CA ASP A 163 -5.85 12.41 11.14
C ASP A 163 -5.43 11.50 9.97
N PRO A 164 -4.11 11.26 9.79
CA PRO A 164 -3.61 10.49 8.66
C PRO A 164 -4.20 9.08 8.54
N ASP A 165 -4.46 8.41 9.67
CA ASP A 165 -4.97 7.03 9.69
C ASP A 165 -6.44 6.99 9.26
N ASP A 166 -7.25 7.93 9.75
CA ASP A 166 -8.65 8.07 9.36
C ASP A 166 -8.78 8.45 7.88
N PHE A 167 -7.91 9.33 7.35
CA PHE A 167 -7.88 9.64 5.93
C PHE A 167 -7.45 8.45 5.06
N GLU A 168 -6.43 7.70 5.50
CA GLU A 168 -6.00 6.49 4.80
C GLU A 168 -7.10 5.43 4.75
N ASN A 169 -7.79 5.21 5.88
CA ASN A 169 -8.92 4.29 5.95
C ASN A 169 -10.10 4.75 5.10
N LEU A 170 -10.40 6.06 5.08
CA LEU A 170 -11.40 6.64 4.17
C LEU A 170 -11.05 6.35 2.71
N MET A 171 -9.80 6.61 2.29
CA MET A 171 -9.32 6.31 0.93
C MET A 171 -9.50 4.84 0.57
N ARG A 172 -9.14 3.93 1.49
CA ARG A 172 -9.28 2.48 1.29
C ARG A 172 -10.75 2.08 1.15
N TYR A 173 -11.63 2.44 2.10
CA TYR A 173 -13.07 2.14 1.98
C TYR A 173 -13.70 2.74 0.72
N ALA A 174 -13.32 3.96 0.37
CA ALA A 174 -13.80 4.64 -0.82
C ALA A 174 -13.33 3.96 -2.12
N ALA A 175 -12.08 3.50 -2.19
CA ALA A 175 -11.58 2.73 -3.33
C ALA A 175 -12.31 1.39 -3.47
N HIS A 176 -12.58 0.70 -2.35
CA HIS A 176 -13.37 -0.54 -2.37
C HIS A 176 -14.78 -0.31 -2.88
N MET A 177 -15.45 0.77 -2.46
CA MET A 177 -16.75 1.15 -3.02
C MET A 177 -16.63 1.48 -4.52
N TYR A 178 -15.70 2.36 -4.90
CA TYR A 178 -15.46 2.79 -6.28
C TYR A 178 -15.35 1.59 -7.22
N ASN A 179 -14.59 0.58 -6.81
CA ASN A 179 -14.37 -0.62 -7.62
C ASN A 179 -15.63 -1.46 -7.84
N HIS A 180 -16.66 -1.32 -7.01
CA HIS A 180 -17.85 -2.18 -6.96
C HIS A 180 -19.17 -1.44 -7.27
N ILE A 181 -19.11 -0.20 -7.73
CA ILE A 181 -20.28 0.55 -8.21
C ILE A 181 -20.30 0.65 -9.74
N ARG A 182 -21.50 0.75 -10.30
CA ARG A 182 -21.70 0.81 -11.75
C ARG A 182 -21.32 2.21 -12.24
N SER A 183 -20.65 2.30 -13.40
CA SER A 183 -20.18 3.60 -13.88
C SER A 183 -20.34 3.84 -15.38
N TRP A 184 -20.46 5.11 -15.74
CA TRP A 184 -20.67 5.57 -17.12
C TRP A 184 -19.47 5.20 -18.02
N ALA A 185 -18.25 5.40 -17.53
CA ALA A 185 -17.00 5.07 -18.26
C ALA A 185 -16.89 3.58 -18.64
N HIS A 186 -17.66 2.72 -17.96
CA HIS A 186 -17.69 1.27 -18.17
C HIS A 186 -19.02 0.75 -18.74
N ARG A 187 -19.89 1.61 -19.28
CA ARG A 187 -21.23 1.25 -19.79
C ARG A 187 -22.06 0.45 -18.78
N GLY A 188 -22.03 0.90 -17.53
CA GLY A 188 -22.74 0.28 -16.42
C GLY A 188 -22.04 -0.96 -15.87
N HIS A 189 -20.85 -1.35 -16.33
CA HIS A 189 -20.03 -2.30 -15.56
C HIS A 189 -19.39 -1.63 -14.35
N THR A 190 -18.91 -2.43 -13.40
CA THR A 190 -18.05 -1.92 -12.32
C THR A 190 -16.58 -1.92 -12.77
N PRO A 191 -15.70 -1.08 -12.23
CA PRO A 191 -14.27 -1.15 -12.52
C PRO A 191 -13.67 -2.54 -12.25
N TYR A 192 -14.11 -3.21 -11.18
CA TYR A 192 -13.68 -4.57 -10.84
C TYR A 192 -14.05 -5.61 -11.91
N GLU A 193 -15.25 -5.53 -12.47
CA GLU A 193 -15.67 -6.42 -13.57
C GLU A 193 -14.84 -6.22 -14.84
N MET A 194 -14.25 -5.04 -15.01
CA MET A 194 -13.47 -4.65 -16.18
C MET A 194 -11.96 -4.87 -15.98
N GLY A 195 -11.50 -5.21 -14.78
CA GLY A 195 -10.08 -5.28 -14.44
C GLY A 195 -9.39 -3.90 -14.41
N GLU A 196 -10.17 -2.86 -14.13
CA GLU A 196 -9.74 -1.45 -14.06
C GLU A 196 -9.81 -0.93 -12.61
N GLU A 197 -9.65 -1.81 -11.61
CA GLU A 197 -9.81 -1.48 -10.19
C GLU A 197 -8.66 -0.66 -9.59
N ILE A 198 -8.99 0.19 -8.63
CA ILE A 198 -8.03 0.84 -7.74
C ILE A 198 -7.54 -0.18 -6.71
N LEU A 199 -6.27 -0.56 -6.77
CA LEU A 199 -5.66 -1.53 -5.86
C LEU A 199 -5.19 -0.87 -4.56
N LEU A 200 -6.13 -0.66 -3.64
CA LEU A 200 -5.83 -0.35 -2.24
C LEU A 200 -6.32 -1.49 -1.34
N GLY A 201 -5.43 -2.03 -0.50
CA GLY A 201 -5.82 -3.02 0.51
C GLY A 201 -6.91 -2.49 1.44
N MET A 202 -7.72 -3.39 2.02
CA MET A 202 -8.77 -3.00 2.97
C MET A 202 -8.19 -2.22 4.18
N PRO A 203 -8.99 -1.34 4.81
CA PRO A 203 -8.69 -0.71 6.10
C PRO A 203 -8.27 -1.73 7.15
N ARG A 204 -7.42 -1.34 8.11
CA ARG A 204 -7.12 -2.24 9.24
C ARG A 204 -8.37 -2.37 10.11
N PRO A 205 -8.68 -3.56 10.64
CA PRO A 205 -9.85 -3.73 11.49
C PRO A 205 -9.70 -2.94 12.79
N GLU A 206 -10.76 -2.32 13.29
CA GLU A 206 -10.72 -1.63 14.59
C GLU A 206 -10.48 -2.64 15.72
N LEU A 207 -9.62 -2.27 16.67
CA LEU A 207 -9.33 -3.05 17.87
C LEU A 207 -9.81 -2.32 19.12
N GLU A 208 -10.18 -3.06 20.17
CA GLU A 208 -10.35 -2.49 21.50
C GLU A 208 -9.02 -1.86 21.95
N GLU A 209 -9.08 -0.73 22.67
CA GLU A 209 -7.89 0.08 23.02
C GLU A 209 -6.80 -0.74 23.72
N ASP A 210 -7.20 -1.65 24.61
CA ASP A 210 -6.25 -2.51 25.32
C ASP A 210 -5.63 -3.59 24.43
N VAL A 211 -6.34 -4.05 23.39
CA VAL A 211 -5.83 -5.00 22.40
C VAL A 211 -4.87 -4.26 21.45
N GLN A 212 -5.24 -3.07 20.99
CA GLN A 212 -4.40 -2.22 20.15
C GLN A 212 -3.05 -1.94 20.84
N GLU A 213 -3.05 -1.50 22.11
CA GLU A 213 -1.80 -1.21 22.81
C GLU A 213 -0.90 -2.45 22.93
N LYS A 214 -1.46 -3.65 23.13
CA LYS A 214 -0.67 -4.89 23.13
C LYS A 214 -0.11 -5.22 21.74
N VAL A 215 -0.90 -5.02 20.68
CA VAL A 215 -0.46 -5.19 19.28
C VAL A 215 0.67 -4.24 18.96
N ASP A 216 0.58 -2.97 19.35
CA ASP A 216 1.61 -1.96 19.10
C ASP A 216 2.95 -2.34 19.76
N TYR A 217 2.92 -2.83 21.01
CA TYR A 217 4.12 -3.34 21.67
C TYR A 217 4.70 -4.58 20.98
N ILE A 218 3.84 -5.48 20.48
CA ILE A 218 4.29 -6.65 19.72
C ILE A 218 4.99 -6.22 18.43
N LEU A 219 4.38 -5.31 17.66
CA LEU A 219 4.94 -4.77 16.43
C LEU A 219 6.28 -4.07 16.70
N ALA A 220 6.29 -3.08 17.60
CA ALA A 220 7.47 -2.28 17.90
C ALA A 220 8.67 -3.13 18.36
N LEU A 221 8.45 -4.07 19.28
CA LEU A 221 9.53 -4.92 19.77
C LEU A 221 9.97 -5.96 18.75
N THR A 222 9.07 -6.41 17.87
CA THR A 222 9.44 -7.33 16.79
C THR A 222 10.22 -6.62 15.70
N HIS A 223 9.84 -5.40 15.29
CA HIS A 223 10.60 -4.59 14.33
C HIS A 223 11.99 -4.23 14.89
N LEU A 224 12.09 -3.94 16.19
CA LEU A 224 13.36 -3.60 16.83
C LEU A 224 14.30 -4.81 17.05
N TRP A 225 13.75 -5.99 17.35
CA TRP A 225 14.55 -7.17 17.74
C TRP A 225 14.60 -8.28 16.69
N GLY A 226 13.74 -8.24 15.67
CA GLY A 226 13.50 -9.29 14.69
C GLY A 226 12.76 -10.51 15.28
N ILE A 227 13.22 -11.01 16.43
CA ILE A 227 12.64 -12.16 17.15
C ILE A 227 12.33 -11.73 18.59
N ALA A 228 11.06 -11.52 18.89
CA ALA A 228 10.58 -11.06 20.19
C ALA A 228 9.89 -12.21 20.97
N PRO A 229 10.47 -12.68 22.10
CA PRO A 229 9.79 -13.65 22.96
C PRO A 229 8.54 -13.03 23.61
N VAL A 230 7.44 -13.78 23.65
CA VAL A 230 6.17 -13.34 24.28
C VAL A 230 6.40 -12.85 25.72
N THR A 231 7.22 -13.58 26.47
CA THR A 231 7.56 -13.23 27.86
C THR A 231 8.24 -11.87 27.96
N LYS A 232 9.13 -11.53 27.01
CA LYS A 232 9.84 -10.25 27.01
C LYS A 232 8.93 -9.09 26.60
N VAL A 233 8.09 -9.29 25.58
CA VAL A 233 7.08 -8.29 25.18
C VAL A 233 6.19 -7.93 26.38
N ARG A 234 5.64 -8.94 27.06
CA ARG A 234 4.85 -8.75 28.28
C ARG A 234 5.61 -8.04 29.39
N GLU A 235 6.86 -8.42 29.66
CA GLU A 235 7.69 -7.77 30.69
C GLU A 235 7.85 -6.27 30.43
N ILE A 236 8.17 -5.89 29.19
CA ILE A 236 8.35 -4.48 28.82
C ILE A 236 7.02 -3.73 28.87
N TYR A 237 5.94 -4.32 28.35
CA TYR A 237 4.61 -3.74 28.44
C TYR A 237 4.20 -3.47 29.89
N ASN A 238 4.31 -4.47 30.76
CA ASN A 238 3.96 -4.32 32.18
C ASN A 238 4.84 -3.27 32.87
N GLN A 239 6.13 -3.25 32.58
CA GLN A 239 7.07 -2.28 33.16
C GLN A 239 6.75 -0.84 32.73
N GLN A 240 6.47 -0.61 31.45
CA GLN A 240 6.24 0.74 30.92
C GLN A 240 4.82 1.26 31.21
N ASN A 241 3.84 0.37 31.42
CA ASN A 241 2.45 0.73 31.68
C ASN A 241 2.03 0.60 33.16
N GLY A 242 2.91 0.06 34.02
CA GLY A 242 2.58 -0.17 35.43
C GLY A 242 1.50 -1.24 35.64
N THR A 243 1.41 -2.22 34.73
CA THR A 243 0.39 -3.28 34.72
C THR A 243 0.97 -4.64 35.15
N ALA A 244 0.13 -5.66 35.25
CA ALA A 244 0.50 -7.00 35.73
C ALA A 244 -0.13 -8.12 34.89
N HIS A 245 -0.13 -7.98 33.57
CA HIS A 245 -0.63 -9.01 32.66
C HIS A 245 0.21 -10.29 32.70
N ALA A 246 -0.43 -11.41 32.39
CA ALA A 246 0.18 -12.73 32.24
C ALA A 246 0.51 -13.02 30.77
N ASP A 247 1.36 -14.02 30.50
CA ASP A 247 1.71 -14.44 29.12
C ASP A 247 0.46 -14.85 28.32
N SER A 248 -0.56 -15.40 29.00
CA SER A 248 -1.83 -15.78 28.40
C SER A 248 -2.60 -14.60 27.82
N ASP A 249 -2.41 -13.39 28.34
CA ASP A 249 -3.10 -12.18 27.87
C ASP A 249 -2.54 -11.75 26.51
N PHE A 250 -1.23 -11.89 26.29
CA PHE A 250 -0.58 -11.66 25.00
C PHE A 250 -0.85 -12.80 24.01
N ALA A 251 -0.91 -14.04 24.49
CA ALA A 251 -1.34 -15.16 23.66
C ALA A 251 -2.82 -15.06 23.26
N ALA A 252 -3.66 -14.35 24.02
CA ALA A 252 -5.07 -14.14 23.69
C ALA A 252 -5.26 -13.15 22.55
N VAL A 253 -4.38 -12.16 22.39
CA VAL A 253 -4.36 -11.24 21.22
C VAL A 253 -4.36 -12.04 19.91
N LEU A 254 -3.66 -13.17 19.88
CA LEU A 254 -3.59 -14.04 18.70
C LEU A 254 -4.84 -14.84 18.39
N LYS A 255 -5.82 -14.86 19.31
CA LYS A 255 -7.12 -15.48 19.07
C LYS A 255 -8.12 -14.50 18.47
N ASP A 256 -7.81 -13.21 18.51
CA ASP A 256 -8.57 -12.18 17.85
C ASP A 256 -8.15 -12.12 16.36
N PRO A 257 -9.05 -12.43 15.41
CA PRO A 257 -8.73 -12.38 13.99
C PRO A 257 -8.31 -11.00 13.51
N SER A 258 -8.86 -9.94 14.10
CA SER A 258 -8.53 -8.56 13.76
C SER A 258 -7.11 -8.23 14.21
N ALA A 259 -6.74 -8.61 15.42
CA ALA A 259 -5.37 -8.40 15.90
C ALA A 259 -4.36 -9.25 15.11
N ALA A 260 -4.72 -10.48 14.71
CA ALA A 260 -3.90 -11.30 13.83
C ALA A 260 -3.67 -10.62 12.46
N GLU A 261 -4.69 -9.98 11.88
CA GLU A 261 -4.54 -9.20 10.64
C GLU A 261 -3.61 -7.99 10.82
N TRP A 262 -3.68 -7.30 11.96
CA TRP A 262 -2.74 -6.21 12.27
C TRP A 262 -1.28 -6.69 12.28
N LEU A 263 -1.02 -7.82 12.94
CA LEU A 263 0.33 -8.39 13.00
C LEU A 263 0.82 -8.85 11.63
N ASP A 264 -0.02 -9.53 10.86
CA ASP A 264 0.31 -9.98 9.51
C ASP A 264 0.64 -8.79 8.58
N ARG A 265 -0.17 -7.72 8.62
CA ARG A 265 0.08 -6.48 7.86
C ARG A 265 1.23 -5.63 8.39
N GLY A 266 1.73 -5.95 9.57
CA GLY A 266 2.98 -5.44 10.11
C GLY A 266 4.15 -6.40 9.90
N PHE A 267 4.03 -7.41 9.04
CA PHE A 267 5.10 -8.38 8.78
C PHE A 267 5.53 -9.18 10.02
N VAL A 268 4.62 -9.39 10.98
CA VAL A 268 4.87 -10.13 12.22
C VAL A 268 4.06 -11.42 12.27
N HIS A 269 4.77 -12.54 12.46
CA HIS A 269 4.19 -13.86 12.57
C HIS A 269 4.46 -14.49 13.93
N VAL A 270 3.61 -15.42 14.33
CA VAL A 270 3.78 -16.15 15.60
C VAL A 270 4.17 -17.59 15.39
N LYS A 271 5.23 -18.00 16.09
CA LYS A 271 5.70 -19.39 16.10
C LYS A 271 6.10 -19.80 17.52
N GLY A 272 5.28 -20.66 18.11
CA GLY A 272 5.48 -21.10 19.50
C GLY A 272 5.28 -19.95 20.47
N ASP A 273 6.34 -19.58 21.20
CA ASP A 273 6.36 -18.52 22.23
C ASP A 273 7.03 -17.22 21.74
N ARG A 274 7.06 -16.99 20.43
CA ARG A 274 7.78 -15.87 19.79
C ARG A 274 6.94 -15.20 18.71
N PHE A 275 7.06 -13.88 18.68
CA PHE A 275 6.76 -13.04 17.54
C PHE A 275 8.02 -12.90 16.69
N ILE A 276 7.89 -13.07 15.37
CA ILE A 276 9.00 -13.19 14.43
C ILE A 276 8.67 -12.32 13.22
N HIS A 277 9.59 -11.44 12.86
CA HIS A 277 9.53 -10.68 11.62
C HIS A 277 9.51 -11.61 10.39
N GLU A 278 8.75 -11.29 9.35
CA GLU A 278 8.53 -12.14 8.18
C GLU A 278 9.84 -12.63 7.54
N GLU A 279 10.84 -11.77 7.43
CA GLU A 279 12.16 -12.11 6.87
C GLU A 279 12.91 -13.22 7.64
N LEU A 280 12.56 -13.40 8.92
CA LEU A 280 13.20 -14.37 9.81
C LEU A 280 12.37 -15.66 9.96
N LEU A 281 11.33 -15.85 9.15
CA LEU A 281 10.55 -17.09 9.12
C LEU A 281 11.32 -18.26 8.52
N ASP A 282 12.24 -17.99 7.59
CA ASP A 282 13.10 -19.00 7.01
C ASP A 282 13.95 -19.67 8.11
N PRO A 283 13.96 -21.01 8.20
CA PRO A 283 14.68 -21.71 9.27
C PRO A 283 16.18 -21.39 9.34
N GLU A 284 16.84 -21.14 8.20
CA GLU A 284 18.27 -20.83 8.18
C GLU A 284 18.52 -19.42 8.73
N GLN A 285 17.71 -18.44 8.33
CA GLN A 285 17.75 -17.08 8.87
C GLN A 285 17.42 -17.07 10.37
N PHE A 286 16.34 -17.74 10.78
CA PHE A 286 15.96 -17.86 12.18
C PHE A 286 17.11 -18.39 13.05
N ASP A 287 17.73 -19.49 12.61
CA ASP A 287 18.85 -20.12 13.33
C ASP A 287 20.08 -19.22 13.37
N TYR A 288 20.37 -18.51 12.28
CA TYR A 288 21.49 -17.57 12.22
C TYR A 288 21.31 -16.44 13.23
N TYR A 289 20.20 -15.69 13.14
CA TYR A 289 19.94 -14.55 14.02
C TYR A 289 19.81 -14.97 15.49
N SER A 290 19.16 -16.10 15.76
CA SER A 290 19.06 -16.66 17.12
C SER A 290 20.43 -16.96 17.73
N LYS A 291 21.37 -17.49 16.94
CA LYS A 291 22.75 -17.76 17.41
C LYS A 291 23.53 -16.48 17.66
N GLN A 292 23.43 -15.49 16.77
CA GLN A 292 24.16 -14.23 16.91
C GLN A 292 23.64 -13.38 18.07
N ALA A 293 22.33 -13.39 18.30
CA ALA A 293 21.68 -12.66 19.40
C ALA A 293 21.89 -13.33 20.78
N ASN A 294 22.36 -14.58 20.81
CA ASN A 294 22.46 -15.34 22.05
C ASN A 294 23.45 -14.68 23.04
N GLY A 295 23.01 -14.51 24.28
CA GLY A 295 23.81 -13.89 25.35
C GLY A 295 23.77 -12.36 25.40
N LYS A 296 23.36 -11.68 24.32
CA LYS A 296 23.29 -10.21 24.28
C LYS A 296 22.09 -9.67 25.08
N PRO A 297 22.20 -8.50 25.75
CA PRO A 297 21.03 -7.85 26.35
C PRO A 297 20.04 -7.38 25.26
N TYR A 298 18.80 -7.13 25.65
CA TYR A 298 17.82 -6.47 24.79
C TYR A 298 17.94 -4.96 24.98
N TYR A 299 18.04 -4.21 23.88
CA TYR A 299 17.87 -2.77 23.92
C TYR A 299 16.38 -2.47 24.07
N VAL A 300 16.05 -1.68 25.09
CA VAL A 300 14.68 -1.24 25.38
C VAL A 300 14.72 0.28 25.53
N PRO A 301 14.21 1.05 24.56
CA PRO A 301 14.08 2.49 24.72
C PRO A 301 12.93 2.85 25.68
N ASP A 302 12.76 4.14 25.99
CA ASP A 302 11.54 4.63 26.64
C ASP A 302 10.29 4.39 25.78
N LYS A 303 9.09 4.54 26.37
CA LYS A 303 7.83 4.20 25.70
C LYS A 303 7.65 5.02 24.44
N GLU A 304 7.85 6.33 24.52
CA GLU A 304 7.65 7.26 23.41
C GLU A 304 8.54 6.90 22.22
N LYS A 305 9.82 6.60 22.45
CA LYS A 305 10.74 6.17 21.40
C LYS A 305 10.46 4.76 20.91
N LEU A 306 9.99 3.85 21.77
CA LEU A 306 9.60 2.50 21.36
C LEU A 306 8.42 2.53 20.38
N MET A 307 7.40 3.36 20.64
CA MET A 307 6.20 3.42 19.79
C MET A 307 6.48 3.87 18.35
N LEU A 308 7.61 4.55 18.09
CA LEU A 308 8.04 4.87 16.72
C LEU A 308 8.32 3.61 15.89
N TYR A 309 8.72 2.50 16.53
CA TYR A 309 8.96 1.23 15.86
C TYR A 309 7.68 0.45 15.53
N VAL A 310 6.48 0.94 15.87
CA VAL A 310 5.25 0.33 15.36
C VAL A 310 5.23 0.37 13.82
N ASP A 311 5.79 1.43 13.25
CA ASP A 311 6.11 1.54 11.83
C ASP A 311 7.33 0.67 11.49
N ALA A 312 7.16 -0.28 10.58
CA ALA A 312 8.22 -1.20 10.15
C ALA A 312 9.35 -0.49 9.40
N ASP A 313 9.06 0.66 8.78
CA ASP A 313 10.03 1.45 8.02
C ASP A 313 10.81 2.44 8.93
N HIS A 314 10.48 2.50 10.21
CA HIS A 314 11.14 3.41 11.14
C HIS A 314 12.60 3.03 11.43
N TYR A 315 13.49 4.00 11.30
CA TYR A 315 14.86 3.94 11.80
C TYR A 315 15.27 5.26 12.48
N GLU A 316 16.23 5.20 13.41
CA GLU A 316 16.69 6.40 14.13
C GLU A 316 17.51 7.34 13.22
N VAL A 317 17.18 8.62 13.20
CA VAL A 317 17.96 9.64 12.48
C VAL A 317 19.17 10.07 13.32
N THR A 318 20.30 9.41 13.09
CA THR A 318 21.57 9.68 13.78
C THR A 318 22.40 10.77 13.07
N ALA A 319 23.47 11.24 13.73
CA ALA A 319 24.41 12.19 13.13
C ALA A 319 25.15 11.55 11.94
N GLU A 320 25.49 10.27 12.06
CA GLU A 320 26.16 9.45 11.06
C GLU A 320 25.26 9.25 9.83
N LEU A 321 23.98 8.89 10.04
CA LEU A 321 23.01 8.79 8.96
C LEU A 321 22.79 10.13 8.26
N THR A 322 22.70 11.22 9.03
CA THR A 322 22.58 12.57 8.47
C THR A 322 23.79 12.93 7.60
N ALA A 323 25.00 12.53 7.99
CA ALA A 323 26.21 12.75 7.21
C ALA A 323 26.21 11.92 5.92
N PHE A 324 25.84 10.64 6.00
CA PHE A 324 25.69 9.73 4.86
C PHE A 324 24.68 10.24 3.84
N ARG A 325 23.46 10.63 4.29
CA ARG A 325 22.42 11.22 3.44
C ARG A 325 22.90 12.48 2.73
N LYS A 326 23.51 13.42 3.47
CA LYS A 326 24.03 14.68 2.89
C LYS A 326 25.10 14.42 1.83
N PHE A 327 25.91 13.39 2.01
CA PHE A 327 26.86 12.98 0.99
C PHE A 327 26.13 12.47 -0.27
N ALA A 328 25.18 11.54 -0.11
CA ALA A 328 24.39 11.00 -1.23
C ALA A 328 23.73 12.11 -2.06
N GLU A 329 22.99 13.02 -1.42
CA GLU A 329 22.29 14.14 -2.06
C GLU A 329 23.23 15.08 -2.83
N ARG A 330 24.41 15.36 -2.28
CA ARG A 330 25.33 16.38 -2.83
C ARG A 330 26.33 15.81 -3.83
N LYS A 331 26.68 14.54 -3.69
CA LYS A 331 27.81 13.93 -4.39
C LYS A 331 27.38 12.85 -5.37
N LEU A 332 26.29 12.13 -5.11
CA LEU A 332 25.83 11.01 -5.95
C LEU A 332 24.58 11.37 -6.76
N PHE A 333 23.57 11.98 -6.12
CA PHE A 333 22.23 12.21 -6.70
C PHE A 333 21.87 13.70 -6.79
N ARG A 334 22.75 14.50 -7.41
CA ARG A 334 22.61 15.96 -7.45
C ARG A 334 21.32 16.40 -8.15
N GLY A 335 20.38 16.96 -7.39
CA GLY A 335 19.08 17.39 -7.91
C GLY A 335 18.04 16.27 -8.03
N GLU A 336 18.36 15.07 -7.54
CA GLU A 336 17.49 13.88 -7.52
C GLU A 336 17.17 13.47 -6.06
N GLU A 337 16.57 14.38 -5.29
CA GLU A 337 16.36 14.21 -3.84
C GLU A 337 15.58 12.92 -3.50
N ALA A 338 14.50 12.61 -4.23
CA ALA A 338 13.71 11.40 -4.02
C ALA A 338 14.54 10.12 -4.20
N ARG A 339 15.43 10.11 -5.19
CA ARG A 339 16.33 8.98 -5.46
C ARG A 339 17.36 8.82 -4.35
N ALA A 340 17.91 9.93 -3.85
CA ALA A 340 18.82 9.93 -2.70
C ALA A 340 18.14 9.38 -1.44
N ILE A 341 16.87 9.72 -1.20
CA ILE A 341 16.08 9.22 -0.07
C ILE A 341 15.94 7.70 -0.16
N ASN A 342 15.42 7.19 -1.28
CA ASN A 342 15.21 5.75 -1.47
C ASN A 342 16.52 4.96 -1.31
N TRP A 343 17.62 5.49 -1.83
CA TRP A 343 18.93 4.85 -1.73
C TRP A 343 19.46 4.81 -0.29
N VAL A 344 19.21 5.87 0.50
CA VAL A 344 19.56 5.90 1.93
C VAL A 344 18.69 4.92 2.73
N ASP A 345 17.40 4.84 2.42
CA ASP A 345 16.48 3.89 3.07
C ASP A 345 16.91 2.45 2.80
N TYR A 346 17.29 2.14 1.56
CA TYR A 346 17.83 0.83 1.21
C TYR A 346 19.15 0.53 1.93
N ALA A 347 20.03 1.52 2.09
CA ALA A 347 21.27 1.35 2.86
C ALA A 347 21.01 1.06 4.36
N GLN A 348 19.99 1.70 4.96
CA GLN A 348 19.55 1.40 6.33
C GLN A 348 19.00 -0.02 6.44
N TYR A 349 18.16 -0.44 5.50
CA TYR A 349 17.64 -1.79 5.43
C TYR A 349 18.75 -2.84 5.36
N LEU A 350 19.74 -2.65 4.48
CA LEU A 350 20.88 -3.56 4.35
C LEU A 350 21.72 -3.64 5.64
N ALA A 351 21.86 -2.52 6.34
CA ALA A 351 22.55 -2.47 7.62
C ALA A 351 21.78 -3.21 8.73
N ALA A 352 20.46 -3.01 8.82
CA ALA A 352 19.60 -3.64 9.83
C ALA A 352 19.43 -5.16 9.61
N SER A 353 19.42 -5.60 8.35
CA SER A 353 19.33 -7.01 7.91
C SER A 353 20.69 -7.75 7.86
N ASN A 354 21.73 -7.19 8.51
CA ASN A 354 23.05 -7.78 8.65
C ASN A 354 23.70 -8.22 7.32
N THR A 355 23.37 -7.52 6.23
CA THR A 355 24.10 -7.69 4.98
C THR A 355 25.53 -7.24 5.21
N THR A 356 26.51 -8.07 4.85
CA THR A 356 27.91 -7.71 5.10
C THR A 356 28.25 -6.39 4.41
N PRO A 357 29.05 -5.49 5.01
CA PRO A 357 29.27 -4.18 4.42
C PRO A 357 29.82 -4.19 2.98
N ALA A 358 30.61 -5.21 2.63
CA ALA A 358 31.12 -5.40 1.27
C ALA A 358 30.01 -5.80 0.28
N GLN A 359 29.10 -6.71 0.67
CA GLN A 359 27.95 -7.09 -0.17
C GLN A 359 26.97 -5.93 -0.30
N ALA A 360 26.68 -5.24 0.80
CA ALA A 360 25.78 -4.10 0.80
C ALA A 360 26.30 -2.97 -0.10
N MET A 361 27.59 -2.66 -0.02
CA MET A 361 28.21 -1.68 -0.92
C MET A 361 28.09 -2.11 -2.39
N GLY A 362 28.27 -3.40 -2.70
CA GLY A 362 28.05 -3.90 -4.08
C GLY A 362 26.62 -3.66 -4.56
N LEU A 363 25.62 -4.03 -3.74
CA LEU A 363 24.21 -3.83 -4.05
C LEU A 363 23.86 -2.35 -4.24
N LEU A 364 24.32 -1.49 -3.34
CA LEU A 364 24.05 -0.05 -3.38
C LEU A 364 24.64 0.63 -4.63
N LEU A 365 25.76 0.13 -5.14
CA LEU A 365 26.40 0.70 -6.33
C LEU A 365 25.81 0.16 -7.63
N ASP A 366 25.54 -1.14 -7.69
CA ASP A 366 25.04 -1.81 -8.90
C ASP A 366 23.58 -1.41 -9.19
N ASP A 367 22.74 -1.33 -8.17
CA ASP A 367 21.30 -1.04 -8.31
C ASP A 367 21.04 0.33 -8.95
N GLU A 368 21.80 1.33 -8.53
CA GLU A 368 21.66 2.72 -9.00
C GLU A 368 22.66 3.10 -10.12
N GLY A 369 23.51 2.16 -10.54
CA GLY A 369 24.53 2.42 -11.55
C GLY A 369 25.48 3.57 -11.16
N ILE A 370 25.90 3.63 -9.90
CA ILE A 370 26.71 4.72 -9.36
C ILE A 370 28.09 4.73 -10.03
N VAL A 371 28.45 5.88 -10.61
CA VAL A 371 29.78 6.15 -11.16
C VAL A 371 30.43 7.25 -10.34
N PHE A 372 31.59 6.96 -9.78
CA PHE A 372 32.35 7.92 -9.00
C PHE A 372 33.13 8.90 -9.89
N ASP A 373 33.20 10.15 -9.45
CA ASP A 373 34.05 11.21 -10.00
C ASP A 373 35.54 10.84 -9.81
N ASP A 374 35.91 10.31 -8.64
CA ASP A 374 37.28 9.88 -8.30
C ASP A 374 37.33 8.85 -7.14
N ASP A 375 38.51 8.29 -6.89
CA ASP A 375 38.76 7.34 -5.79
C ASP A 375 38.52 7.97 -4.40
N GLN A 376 38.67 9.28 -4.25
CA GLN A 376 38.47 9.96 -2.97
C GLN A 376 36.98 9.95 -2.60
N GLN A 377 36.10 10.21 -3.56
CA GLN A 377 34.65 10.12 -3.39
C GLN A 377 34.21 8.71 -2.98
N ALA A 378 34.76 7.68 -3.61
CA ALA A 378 34.47 6.30 -3.25
C ALA A 378 34.91 5.98 -1.82
N ASN A 379 36.11 6.41 -1.40
CA ASN A 379 36.61 6.18 -0.05
C ASN A 379 35.81 6.95 1.01
N GLU A 380 35.39 8.18 0.73
CA GLU A 380 34.54 8.97 1.63
C GLU A 380 33.18 8.30 1.83
N LEU A 381 32.56 7.82 0.74
CA LEU A 381 31.31 7.07 0.81
C LEU A 381 31.45 5.82 1.70
N ILE A 382 32.50 5.03 1.49
CA ILE A 382 32.74 3.82 2.28
C ILE A 382 32.86 4.17 3.77
N GLY A 383 33.62 5.21 4.12
CA GLY A 383 33.76 5.67 5.50
C GLY A 383 32.40 6.04 6.13
N LEU A 384 31.63 6.88 5.45
CA LEU A 384 30.31 7.31 5.92
C LEU A 384 29.33 6.14 6.06
N TYR A 385 29.39 5.18 5.12
CA TYR A 385 28.57 3.96 5.21
C TYR A 385 28.93 3.14 6.46
N PHE A 386 30.22 2.94 6.74
CA PHE A 386 30.64 2.22 7.95
C PHE A 386 30.21 2.94 9.23
N ASP A 387 30.34 4.26 9.29
CA ASP A 387 29.91 5.05 10.44
C ASP A 387 28.40 4.92 10.67
N MET A 388 27.61 4.99 9.59
CA MET A 388 26.17 4.78 9.62
C MET A 388 25.82 3.36 10.11
N VAL A 389 26.36 2.31 9.50
CA VAL A 389 26.13 0.91 9.91
C VAL A 389 26.44 0.71 11.39
N ASN A 390 27.52 1.30 11.88
CA ASN A 390 27.95 1.21 13.28
C ASN A 390 27.00 1.91 14.27
N ALA A 391 26.19 2.86 13.79
CA ALA A 391 25.17 3.59 14.52
C ALA A 391 23.74 3.06 14.28
N THR A 392 23.55 2.08 13.40
CA THR A 392 22.25 1.48 13.09
C THR A 392 21.91 0.35 14.07
N ARG A 393 20.63 0.25 14.44
CA ARG A 393 20.04 -0.79 15.28
C ARG A 393 19.93 -2.09 14.48
N MET A 394 20.31 -3.24 15.07
CA MET A 394 20.35 -4.50 14.33
C MET A 394 19.64 -5.64 15.07
N TRP A 395 18.98 -6.52 14.32
CA TRP A 395 18.27 -7.67 14.88
C TRP A 395 19.22 -8.67 15.56
N GLU A 396 20.39 -8.95 14.99
CA GLU A 396 21.37 -9.85 15.63
C GLU A 396 21.97 -9.28 16.91
N ASN A 397 21.76 -7.99 17.16
CA ASN A 397 22.18 -7.26 18.34
C ASN A 397 21.02 -6.99 19.31
N ARG A 398 19.84 -7.59 19.09
CA ARG A 398 18.62 -7.38 19.90
C ARG A 398 18.27 -5.89 20.04
N GLY A 399 18.35 -5.17 18.93
CA GLY A 399 18.08 -3.74 18.87
C GLY A 399 19.21 -2.87 19.40
N HIS A 400 20.39 -3.40 19.74
CA HIS A 400 21.56 -2.56 20.00
C HIS A 400 22.25 -2.15 18.70
N THR A 401 22.93 -1.01 18.73
CA THR A 401 23.88 -0.66 17.67
C THR A 401 25.24 -1.33 17.93
N PRO A 402 26.06 -1.58 16.88
CA PRO A 402 27.42 -2.05 17.08
C PRO A 402 28.27 -1.12 17.96
N ASN A 403 28.03 0.19 17.95
CA ASN A 403 28.72 1.15 18.83
C ASN A 403 28.40 0.94 20.31
N GLU A 404 27.15 0.63 20.66
CA GLU A 404 26.75 0.38 22.05
C GLU A 404 27.34 -0.91 22.61
N LEU A 405 27.35 -1.99 21.81
CA LEU A 405 27.92 -3.27 22.24
C LEU A 405 29.46 -3.25 22.31
N ARG A 406 30.12 -2.35 21.57
CA ARG A 406 31.58 -2.14 21.70
C ARG A 406 31.94 -1.56 23.07
N GLY A 407 31.12 -0.65 23.60
CA GLY A 407 31.32 -0.06 24.92
C GLY A 407 31.18 -1.06 26.07
N SER A 408 30.45 -2.16 25.87
CA SER A 408 30.26 -3.24 26.86
C SER A 408 31.30 -4.37 26.79
N GLY A 409 32.24 -4.33 25.83
CA GLY A 409 33.39 -5.24 25.75
C GLY A 409 33.18 -6.56 24.99
N GLU A 410 32.10 -6.72 24.21
CA GLU A 410 31.70 -8.03 23.67
C GLU A 410 31.92 -8.27 22.15
N LEU A 411 32.51 -7.36 21.36
CA LEU A 411 32.72 -7.60 19.92
C LEU A 411 34.15 -7.33 19.37
N LYS A 412 34.64 -8.26 18.52
CA LYS A 412 35.86 -8.13 17.69
C LYS A 412 35.55 -7.44 16.35
N VAL A 413 35.87 -6.15 16.30
CA VAL A 413 36.33 -5.30 15.17
C VAL A 413 36.01 -5.71 13.72
N LEU A 414 35.24 -4.86 13.01
CA LEU A 414 35.48 -4.50 11.60
C LEU A 414 36.25 -3.16 11.61
N SER A 415 37.57 -3.20 11.47
CA SER A 415 38.41 -2.01 11.45
C SER A 415 38.49 -1.49 10.02
N GLY A 416 37.77 -0.41 9.73
CA GLY A 416 38.12 0.48 8.63
C GLY A 416 39.42 1.20 8.98
N GLY A 417 40.54 0.78 8.39
CA GLY A 417 41.86 1.32 8.69
C GLY A 417 42.55 1.81 7.43
N ALA A 418 42.34 3.08 7.07
CA ALA A 418 43.32 3.82 6.30
C ALA A 418 44.48 4.21 7.24
N SER A 419 45.58 3.45 7.20
CA SER A 419 46.93 3.92 7.58
C SER A 419 47.95 2.91 7.09
N GLY A 420 48.71 3.29 6.06
CA GLY A 420 49.75 2.47 5.48
C GLY A 420 50.97 2.34 6.38
N THR A 421 51.42 1.11 6.60
CA THR A 421 52.83 0.74 6.73
C THR A 421 53.00 -0.69 6.27
N ALA A 422 53.93 -0.90 5.34
CA ALA A 422 54.33 -2.20 4.82
C ALA A 422 54.88 -3.13 5.92
N GLY A 423 54.54 -4.42 5.86
CA GLY A 423 55.29 -5.46 6.56
C GLY A 423 54.53 -6.74 6.89
N ALA A 424 54.97 -7.85 6.26
CA ALA A 424 54.90 -9.23 6.73
C ALA A 424 53.56 -10.00 6.61
N GLY A 425 53.39 -10.58 5.41
CA GLY A 425 52.90 -11.93 5.10
C GLY A 425 52.06 -12.71 6.11
N GLN A 426 50.81 -12.98 5.71
CA GLN A 426 50.08 -14.19 6.09
C GLN A 426 49.41 -14.79 4.86
N GLN A 427 49.62 -16.10 4.68
CA GLN A 427 49.27 -16.88 3.51
C GLN A 427 47.76 -16.90 3.27
N ALA A 428 47.34 -16.53 2.06
CA ALA A 428 45.98 -16.76 1.58
C ALA A 428 45.72 -18.27 1.51
N VAL A 429 44.85 -18.76 2.38
CA VAL A 429 44.22 -20.07 2.20
C VAL A 429 43.16 -19.87 1.12
N THR A 430 43.52 -20.16 -0.13
CA THR A 430 42.55 -20.21 -1.23
C THR A 430 41.71 -21.47 -1.06
N GLU A 431 40.46 -21.31 -0.59
CA GLU A 431 39.48 -22.38 -0.71
C GLU A 431 39.27 -22.70 -2.19
N LYS A 432 39.64 -23.91 -2.58
CA LYS A 432 39.44 -24.39 -3.95
C LYS A 432 37.95 -24.59 -4.18
N ALA A 433 37.38 -23.82 -5.09
CA ALA A 433 35.99 -23.99 -5.54
C ALA A 433 35.69 -25.46 -5.87
N GLY A 434 34.61 -25.98 -5.27
CA GLY A 434 34.15 -27.34 -5.45
C GLY A 434 33.73 -27.60 -6.90
N ARG A 435 33.89 -28.85 -7.36
CA ARG A 435 33.71 -29.23 -8.77
C ARG A 435 32.30 -28.94 -9.32
N ASN A 436 31.29 -28.79 -8.46
CA ASN A 436 29.91 -28.46 -8.82
C ASN A 436 29.51 -27.00 -8.50
N ASP A 437 30.38 -26.21 -7.89
CA ASP A 437 30.09 -24.84 -7.46
C ASP A 437 30.06 -23.88 -8.65
N PRO A 438 29.44 -22.69 -8.53
CA PRO A 438 29.52 -21.65 -9.53
C PRO A 438 30.98 -21.32 -9.87
N CYS A 439 31.29 -21.23 -11.16
CA CYS A 439 32.66 -21.04 -11.60
C CYS A 439 33.13 -19.61 -11.25
N PRO A 440 34.28 -19.43 -10.58
CA PRO A 440 34.73 -18.14 -10.06
C PRO A 440 35.13 -17.13 -11.15
N CYS A 441 35.08 -17.52 -12.43
CA CYS A 441 35.29 -16.61 -13.56
C CYS A 441 34.04 -15.81 -13.95
N GLY A 442 32.94 -15.92 -13.18
CA GLY A 442 31.70 -15.16 -13.43
C GLY A 442 30.87 -15.68 -14.60
N SER A 443 31.22 -16.84 -15.19
CA SER A 443 30.52 -17.36 -16.38
C SER A 443 29.11 -17.92 -16.13
N GLY A 444 28.64 -17.95 -14.88
CA GLY A 444 27.35 -18.53 -14.48
C GLY A 444 27.26 -20.06 -14.60
N LYS A 445 28.32 -20.76 -15.03
CA LYS A 445 28.36 -22.23 -15.16
C LYS A 445 28.97 -22.89 -13.93
N LYS A 446 28.64 -24.16 -13.66
CA LYS A 446 29.34 -24.97 -12.64
C LYS A 446 30.81 -25.18 -13.01
N TYR A 447 31.72 -25.18 -12.03
CA TYR A 447 33.19 -25.21 -12.22
C TYR A 447 33.66 -26.30 -13.20
N LYS A 448 33.17 -27.56 -13.05
CA LYS A 448 33.50 -28.68 -13.96
C LYS A 448 33.10 -28.49 -15.43
N LYS A 449 32.19 -27.56 -15.73
CA LYS A 449 31.71 -27.28 -17.09
C LYS A 449 32.32 -25.99 -17.68
N CYS A 450 33.20 -25.32 -16.93
CA CYS A 450 33.90 -24.10 -17.35
C CYS A 450 35.41 -24.22 -17.12
N CYS A 451 35.96 -23.62 -16.07
CA CYS A 451 37.41 -23.59 -15.81
C CYS A 451 37.99 -24.93 -15.32
N GLY A 452 37.16 -25.91 -14.93
CA GLY A 452 37.58 -27.23 -14.47
C GLY A 452 37.59 -28.33 -15.55
N LYS A 453 37.82 -27.96 -16.82
CA LYS A 453 38.01 -28.89 -17.95
C LYS A 453 39.47 -29.29 -18.12
#